data_AF-A0A1F4MRF3-F1
#
_entry.id   AF-A0A1F4MRF3-F1
#
_cell.length_a   1.000
_cell.length_b   1.000
_cell.length_c   1.000
_cell.angle_alpha   90.00
_cell.angle_beta   90.00
_cell.angle_gamma   90.00
#
_symmetry.space_group_name_H-M   'P 1'
#
loop_
_entity.id
_entity.type
_entity.pdbx_description
1 polymer ?
#
loop_
_entity_poly.entity_id
_entity_poly.type
_entity_poly.pdbx_seq_one_letter_code
_entity_poly.pdbx_strand_id
1 'polypeptide(L)'
;MRPSAAPVARQRIRLWDLPLRVFHWSLLAAVSAAIATGLAGGEWMALHAQAGLVIVGLLSFRIVWGLWGSTYARFRTFVPSPATVLAYLQGRWQGAGHNPLGALSVLALIGVLTAQVATGLVGNDEIAFTGPLASQVDEALSLKLTGLHHQLVNVLYLLLGLHIVAIAVHVLIKKDPLVKPMVTGWKEVPATAPLPRRAGPVAFVVALAVALAAVYGASGQWIASAPEQNPVSEPTAEAPQGGSASQPQAPAW
;
A
#
# COMPACT_ATOMS: atom_id res chain seq x y z
N MET A 1 -1.05 41.95 37.47
CA MET A 1 -1.19 40.47 37.61
C MET A 1 -2.02 39.97 36.43
N ARG A 2 -1.46 39.16 35.52
CA ARG A 2 -2.26 38.48 34.49
C ARG A 2 -3.04 37.35 35.17
N PRO A 3 -4.36 37.24 35.02
CA PRO A 3 -5.10 36.11 35.59
C PRO A 3 -4.50 34.81 35.05
N SER A 4 -4.07 33.94 35.95
CA SER A 4 -3.64 32.58 35.61
C SER A 4 -4.84 31.89 34.97
N ALA A 5 -4.78 31.62 33.67
CA ALA A 5 -5.84 30.91 32.97
C ALA A 5 -6.04 29.56 33.67
N ALA A 6 -7.25 29.29 34.16
CA ALA A 6 -7.59 28.02 34.76
C ALA A 6 -7.23 26.89 33.78
N PRO A 7 -6.63 25.77 34.25
CA PRO A 7 -6.23 24.68 33.38
C PRO A 7 -7.45 24.20 32.58
N VAL A 8 -7.36 24.26 31.26
CA VAL A 8 -8.43 23.82 30.36
C VAL A 8 -8.64 22.33 30.61
N ALA A 9 -9.83 21.95 31.08
CA ALA A 9 -10.17 20.56 31.35
C ALA A 9 -9.88 19.69 30.10
N ARG A 10 -9.24 18.54 30.30
CA ARG A 10 -8.85 17.60 29.24
C ARG A 10 -9.65 16.32 29.36
N GLN A 11 -9.99 15.73 28.22
CA GLN A 11 -10.61 14.41 28.14
C GLN A 11 -9.81 13.51 27.20
N ARG A 12 -9.94 12.20 27.41
CA ARG A 12 -9.27 11.18 26.59
C ARG A 12 -10.26 10.65 25.54
N ILE A 13 -9.93 10.83 24.26
CA ILE A 13 -10.75 10.31 23.16
C ILE A 13 -10.01 9.20 22.41
N ARG A 14 -10.78 8.27 21.85
CA ARG A 14 -10.25 7.27 20.92
C ARG A 14 -10.13 7.91 19.54
N LEU A 15 -8.96 8.47 19.27
CA LEU A 15 -8.66 9.20 18.05
C LEU A 15 -8.59 8.26 16.86
N TRP A 16 -7.83 7.17 16.99
CA TRP A 16 -7.67 6.16 15.95
C TRP A 16 -8.34 4.86 16.38
N ASP A 17 -9.25 4.36 15.55
CA ASP A 17 -9.87 3.06 15.77
C ASP A 17 -8.86 1.91 15.56
N LEU A 18 -9.24 0.69 15.95
CA LEU A 18 -8.35 -0.46 15.77
C LEU A 18 -8.11 -0.79 14.29
N PRO A 19 -9.14 -0.88 13.42
CA PRO A 19 -8.92 -1.23 12.02
C PRO A 19 -7.98 -0.28 11.28
N LEU A 20 -8.07 1.03 11.51
CA LEU A 20 -7.19 2.02 10.89
C LEU A 20 -5.73 1.86 11.34
N ARG A 21 -5.49 1.52 12.62
CA ARG A 21 -4.13 1.29 13.12
C ARG A 21 -3.53 0.00 12.55
N VAL A 22 -4.31 -1.08 12.52
CA VAL A 22 -3.89 -2.35 11.91
C VAL A 22 -3.55 -2.12 10.44
N PHE A 23 -4.44 -1.48 9.69
CA PHE A 23 -4.17 -1.08 8.30
C PHE A 23 -2.84 -0.32 8.16
N HIS A 24 -2.61 0.70 8.99
CA HIS A 24 -1.42 1.54 8.87
C HIS A 24 -0.13 0.74 9.08
N TRP A 25 -0.06 -0.05 10.15
CA TRP A 25 1.14 -0.83 10.46
C TRP A 25 1.35 -2.00 9.49
N SER A 26 0.27 -2.64 9.04
CA SER A 26 0.32 -3.65 7.98
C SER A 26 0.79 -3.04 6.65
N LEU A 27 0.32 -1.84 6.30
CA LEU A 27 0.73 -1.15 5.08
C LEU A 27 2.21 -0.76 5.16
N LEU A 28 2.67 -0.24 6.30
CA LEU A 28 4.09 0.04 6.51
C LEU A 28 4.93 -1.22 6.28
N ALA A 29 4.57 -2.34 6.92
CA ALA A 29 5.28 -3.59 6.76
C ALA A 29 5.28 -4.11 5.31
N ALA A 30 4.12 -4.08 4.64
CA ALA A 30 3.98 -4.55 3.27
C ALA A 30 4.76 -3.67 2.27
N VAL A 31 4.73 -2.35 2.44
CA VAL A 31 5.51 -1.41 1.60
C VAL A 31 7.01 -1.60 1.84
N SER A 32 7.44 -1.75 3.09
CA SER A 32 8.85 -2.03 3.40
C SER A 32 9.31 -3.36 2.80
N ALA A 33 8.49 -4.41 2.87
CA ALA A 33 8.77 -5.69 2.24
C ALA A 33 8.89 -5.53 0.72
N ALA A 34 7.89 -4.91 0.06
CA ALA A 34 7.90 -4.68 -1.38
C ALA A 34 9.13 -3.90 -1.85
N ILE A 35 9.54 -2.85 -1.12
CA ILE A 35 10.75 -2.10 -1.43
C ILE A 35 11.99 -2.98 -1.29
N ALA A 36 12.14 -3.68 -0.17
CA ALA A 36 13.33 -4.49 0.10
C ALA A 36 13.48 -5.61 -0.94
N THR A 37 12.40 -6.33 -1.26
CA THR A 37 12.41 -7.41 -2.23
C THR A 37 12.54 -6.92 -3.67
N GLY A 38 11.94 -5.76 -3.99
CA GLY A 38 12.08 -5.15 -5.31
C GLY A 38 13.49 -4.64 -5.60
N LEU A 39 14.18 -4.10 -4.57
CA LEU A 39 15.59 -3.72 -4.68
C LEU A 39 16.53 -4.93 -4.77
N ALA A 40 16.20 -6.03 -4.09
CA ALA A 40 16.99 -7.26 -4.15
C ALA A 40 16.87 -7.95 -5.51
N GLY A 41 15.69 -7.94 -6.13
CA GLY A 41 15.42 -8.60 -7.41
C GLY A 41 15.56 -10.13 -7.35
N GLY A 42 15.64 -10.76 -8.52
CA GLY A 42 15.85 -12.21 -8.64
C GLY A 42 14.77 -13.04 -7.93
N GLU A 43 15.20 -13.99 -7.09
CA GLU A 43 14.32 -14.88 -6.33
C GLU A 43 13.33 -14.14 -5.40
N TRP A 44 13.63 -12.90 -5.01
CA TRP A 44 12.78 -12.08 -4.15
C TRP A 44 11.58 -11.48 -4.88
N MET A 45 11.54 -11.53 -6.22
CA MET A 45 10.45 -10.96 -7.01
C MET A 45 9.10 -11.65 -6.75
N ALA A 46 9.08 -12.93 -6.39
CA ALA A 46 7.86 -13.61 -5.97
C ALA A 46 7.27 -12.97 -4.69
N LEU A 47 8.12 -12.65 -3.72
CA LEU A 47 7.70 -11.96 -2.49
C LEU A 47 7.32 -10.50 -2.75
N HIS A 48 8.00 -9.82 -3.69
CA HIS A 48 7.59 -8.49 -4.16
C HIS A 48 6.15 -8.51 -4.70
N ALA A 49 5.82 -9.49 -5.56
CA ALA A 49 4.48 -9.66 -6.12
C ALA A 49 3.43 -9.87 -5.01
N GLN A 50 3.71 -10.76 -4.06
CA GLN A 50 2.82 -11.05 -2.93
C GLN A 50 2.61 -9.81 -2.05
N ALA A 51 3.68 -9.06 -1.75
CA ALA A 51 3.57 -7.80 -1.01
C ALA A 51 2.72 -6.78 -1.77
N GLY A 52 2.84 -6.71 -3.10
CA GLY A 52 1.97 -5.91 -3.97
C GLY A 52 0.49 -6.25 -3.82
N LEU A 53 0.13 -7.55 -3.83
CA LEU A 53 -1.25 -7.99 -3.63
C LEU A 53 -1.77 -7.65 -2.22
N VAL A 54 -0.94 -7.78 -1.18
CA VAL A 54 -1.29 -7.35 0.18
C VAL A 54 -1.56 -5.84 0.21
N ILE A 55 -0.74 -5.03 -0.45
CA ILE A 55 -0.95 -3.58 -0.55
C ILE A 55 -2.26 -3.27 -1.27
N VAL A 56 -2.62 -3.97 -2.35
CA VAL A 56 -3.93 -3.81 -3.04
C VAL A 56 -5.08 -4.02 -2.05
N GLY A 57 -5.07 -5.12 -1.29
CA GLY A 57 -6.11 -5.40 -0.31
C GLY A 57 -6.20 -4.33 0.78
N LEU A 58 -5.06 -3.89 1.31
CA LEU A 58 -4.99 -2.85 2.32
C LEU A 58 -5.50 -1.50 1.80
N LEU A 59 -5.12 -1.09 0.59
CA LEU A 59 -5.59 0.15 -0.02
C LEU A 59 -7.10 0.12 -0.29
N SER A 60 -7.62 -0.98 -0.84
CA SER A 60 -9.07 -1.15 -1.06
C SER A 60 -9.84 -1.11 0.27
N PHE A 61 -9.35 -1.81 1.30
CA PHE A 61 -9.90 -1.71 2.65
C PHE A 61 -9.93 -0.25 3.13
N ARG A 62 -8.82 0.47 2.97
CA ARG A 62 -8.68 1.84 3.45
C ARG A 62 -9.59 2.82 2.72
N ILE A 63 -9.80 2.64 1.42
CA ILE A 63 -10.71 3.47 0.63
C ILE A 63 -12.13 3.31 1.17
N VAL A 64 -12.62 2.08 1.32
CA VAL A 64 -13.96 1.81 1.85
C VAL A 64 -14.09 2.28 3.31
N TRP A 65 -13.11 1.99 4.16
CA TRP A 65 -13.08 2.46 5.55
C TRP A 65 -13.02 3.98 5.65
N GLY A 66 -12.43 4.65 4.66
CA GLY A 66 -12.42 6.10 4.55
C GLY A 66 -13.75 6.74 4.19
N LEU A 67 -14.73 5.97 3.73
CA LEU A 67 -16.08 6.47 3.45
C LEU A 67 -17.01 6.27 4.66
N TRP A 68 -16.95 5.08 5.27
CA TRP A 68 -17.91 4.64 6.29
C TRP A 68 -17.33 4.33 7.67
N GLY A 69 -16.02 4.45 7.86
CA GLY A 69 -15.35 4.18 9.13
C GLY A 69 -15.64 5.21 10.24
N SER A 70 -14.83 5.18 11.30
CA SER A 70 -14.99 6.10 12.43
C SER A 70 -14.78 7.56 12.03
N THR A 71 -15.12 8.50 12.92
CA THR A 71 -14.99 9.95 12.65
C THR A 71 -13.65 10.32 12.03
N TYR A 72 -12.51 9.96 12.64
CA TYR A 72 -11.21 10.39 12.13
C TYR A 72 -10.65 9.52 11.00
N ALA A 73 -11.28 8.38 10.69
CA ALA A 73 -10.93 7.56 9.54
C ALA A 73 -11.52 8.12 8.22
N ARG A 74 -12.65 8.84 8.32
CA ARG A 74 -13.42 9.28 7.15
C ARG A 74 -12.75 10.43 6.40
N PHE A 75 -12.62 10.32 5.07
CA PHE A 75 -11.99 11.34 4.22
C PHE A 75 -12.66 12.70 4.38
N ARG A 76 -14.00 12.76 4.38
CA ARG A 76 -14.75 14.00 4.61
C ARG A 76 -14.43 14.73 5.92
N THR A 77 -13.85 14.05 6.90
CA THR A 77 -13.51 14.65 8.19
C THR A 77 -12.15 15.33 8.18
N PHE A 78 -11.23 14.92 7.31
CA PHE A 78 -9.86 15.42 7.32
C PHE A 78 -9.36 16.00 6.01
N VAL A 79 -10.03 15.77 4.88
CA VAL A 79 -9.66 16.39 3.59
C VAL A 79 -9.80 17.92 3.76
N PRO A 80 -8.70 18.68 3.67
CA PRO A 80 -8.72 20.10 3.98
C PRO A 80 -9.21 20.88 2.76
N SER A 81 -9.92 21.99 3.00
CA SER A 81 -10.14 22.99 1.96
C SER A 81 -8.88 23.87 1.78
N PRO A 82 -8.71 24.56 0.64
CA PRO A 82 -7.61 25.51 0.45
C PRO A 82 -7.52 26.56 1.57
N ALA A 83 -8.68 27.04 2.05
CA ALA A 83 -8.75 27.97 3.18
C ALA A 83 -8.23 27.35 4.49
N THR A 84 -8.51 26.08 4.74
CA THR A 84 -8.00 25.35 5.92
C THR A 84 -6.48 25.16 5.85
N VAL A 85 -5.93 24.90 4.65
CA VAL A 85 -4.48 24.81 4.45
C VAL A 85 -3.83 26.17 4.76
N LEU A 86 -4.36 27.27 4.23
CA LEU A 86 -3.83 28.61 4.50
C LEU A 86 -3.91 28.97 5.99
N ALA A 87 -5.03 28.66 6.65
CA ALA A 87 -5.17 28.87 8.09
C ALA A 87 -4.14 28.06 8.90
N TYR A 88 -3.81 26.84 8.48
CA TYR A 88 -2.76 26.04 9.11
C TYR A 88 -1.37 26.64 8.91
N LEU A 89 -1.03 27.09 7.69
CA LEU A 89 0.25 27.73 7.41
C LEU A 89 0.45 29.03 8.22
N GLN A 90 -0.65 29.71 8.54
CA GLN A 90 -0.64 30.90 9.39
C GLN A 90 -0.73 30.60 10.90
N GLY A 91 -0.69 29.33 11.31
CA GLY A 91 -0.76 28.93 12.73
C GLY A 91 -2.14 29.07 13.37
N ARG A 92 -3.20 29.28 12.58
CA ARG A 92 -4.58 29.51 13.04
C ARG A 92 -5.44 28.25 13.07
N TRP A 93 -4.90 27.11 12.65
CA TRP A 93 -5.65 25.86 12.61
C TRP A 93 -5.77 25.22 14.00
N GLN A 94 -6.98 24.78 14.34
CA GLN A 94 -7.30 24.05 15.55
C GLN A 94 -8.11 22.82 15.17
N GLY A 95 -7.70 21.64 15.63
CA GLY A 95 -8.40 20.40 15.31
C GLY A 95 -7.72 19.17 15.87
N ALA A 96 -8.45 18.05 15.88
CA ALA A 96 -7.95 16.74 16.23
C ALA A 96 -7.94 15.82 15.00
N GLY A 97 -7.02 14.86 14.97
CA GLY A 97 -6.81 13.97 13.82
C GLY A 97 -5.67 14.48 12.94
N HIS A 98 -5.85 14.40 11.62
CA HIS A 98 -4.86 14.93 10.68
C HIS A 98 -4.93 16.46 10.64
N ASN A 99 -3.77 17.10 10.79
CA ASN A 99 -3.65 18.50 10.38
C ASN A 99 -3.69 18.60 8.84
N PRO A 100 -3.92 19.78 8.24
CA PRO A 100 -4.10 19.92 6.80
C PRO A 100 -2.92 19.40 5.96
N LEU A 101 -1.67 19.63 6.37
CA LEU A 101 -0.52 19.07 5.63
C LEU A 101 -0.42 17.56 5.79
N GLY A 102 -0.72 17.03 6.98
CA GLY A 102 -0.80 15.59 7.22
C GLY A 102 -1.90 14.93 6.39
N ALA A 103 -3.04 15.60 6.21
CA ALA A 103 -4.12 15.13 5.37
C ALA A 103 -3.69 15.07 3.89
N LEU A 104 -3.03 16.11 3.38
CA LEU A 104 -2.47 16.09 2.02
C LEU A 104 -1.43 14.99 1.84
N SER A 105 -0.56 14.75 2.83
CA SER A 105 0.40 13.65 2.82
C SER A 105 -0.30 12.28 2.71
N VAL A 106 -1.38 12.04 3.47
CA VAL A 106 -2.15 10.80 3.38
C VAL A 106 -2.76 10.61 2.00
N LEU A 107 -3.35 11.66 1.42
CA LEU A 107 -3.95 11.60 0.08
C LEU A 107 -2.88 11.31 -0.99
N ALA A 108 -1.72 11.97 -0.91
CA ALA A 108 -0.61 11.77 -1.83
C ALA A 108 -0.06 10.34 -1.74
N LEU A 109 0.16 9.82 -0.53
CA LEU A 109 0.66 8.45 -0.34
C LEU A 109 -0.34 7.40 -0.82
N ILE A 110 -1.64 7.56 -0.55
CA ILE A 110 -2.67 6.66 -1.10
C ILE A 110 -2.67 6.70 -2.63
N GLY A 111 -2.62 7.90 -3.22
CA GLY A 111 -2.62 8.06 -4.68
C GLY A 111 -1.40 7.41 -5.34
N VAL A 112 -0.19 7.71 -4.84
CA VAL A 112 1.05 7.15 -5.40
C VAL A 112 1.15 5.64 -5.18
N LEU A 113 0.78 5.13 -4.00
CA LEU A 113 0.76 3.68 -3.77
C LEU A 113 -0.26 2.97 -4.66
N THR A 114 -1.43 3.58 -4.89
CA THR A 114 -2.44 3.03 -5.81
C THR A 114 -1.89 2.97 -7.23
N ALA A 115 -1.22 4.03 -7.70
CA ALA A 115 -0.56 4.04 -9.00
C ALA A 115 0.56 2.99 -9.07
N GLN A 116 1.38 2.87 -8.02
CA GLN A 116 2.48 1.89 -7.93
C GLN A 116 1.97 0.45 -8.08
N VAL A 117 0.93 0.06 -7.35
CA VAL A 117 0.38 -1.30 -7.47
C VAL A 117 -0.35 -1.49 -8.79
N ALA A 118 -1.09 -0.48 -9.27
CA ALA A 118 -1.79 -0.59 -10.56
C ALA A 118 -0.81 -0.81 -11.72
N THR A 119 0.31 -0.09 -11.77
CA THR A 119 1.33 -0.31 -12.80
C THR A 119 2.06 -1.64 -12.62
N GLY A 120 2.31 -2.06 -11.37
CA GLY A 120 2.98 -3.34 -11.10
C GLY A 120 2.14 -4.57 -11.44
N LEU A 121 0.81 -4.51 -11.26
CA LEU A 121 -0.10 -5.62 -11.59
C LEU A 121 -0.09 -5.98 -13.08
N VAL A 122 0.10 -4.98 -13.94
CA VAL A 122 0.12 -5.15 -15.40
C VAL A 122 1.52 -5.02 -15.99
N GLY A 123 2.55 -4.93 -15.16
CA GLY A 123 3.94 -4.77 -15.59
C GLY A 123 4.57 -6.10 -16.01
N ASN A 124 5.52 -6.05 -16.93
CA ASN A 124 6.33 -7.16 -17.38
C ASN A 124 7.74 -6.63 -17.66
N ASP A 125 8.77 -7.29 -17.12
CA ASP A 125 10.16 -6.95 -17.37
C ASP A 125 10.85 -7.87 -18.40
N GLU A 126 10.08 -8.76 -19.04
CA GLU A 126 10.50 -9.73 -20.06
C GLU A 126 11.54 -10.78 -19.62
N ILE A 127 12.01 -10.71 -18.37
CA ILE A 127 13.16 -11.49 -17.91
C ILE A 127 12.82 -12.34 -16.70
N ALA A 128 12.29 -11.73 -15.64
CA ALA A 128 12.17 -12.37 -14.32
C ALA A 128 10.82 -12.11 -13.64
N PHE A 129 10.05 -11.14 -14.10
CA PHE A 129 8.80 -10.74 -13.48
C PHE A 129 7.71 -10.40 -14.50
N THR A 130 6.58 -11.09 -14.34
CA THR A 130 5.34 -10.78 -15.05
C THR A 130 4.23 -10.59 -14.02
N GLY A 131 3.60 -9.43 -14.06
CA GLY A 131 2.49 -9.08 -13.19
C GLY A 131 1.25 -9.95 -13.47
N PRO A 132 0.39 -10.20 -12.46
CA PRO A 132 -0.74 -11.12 -12.62
C PRO A 132 -1.77 -10.72 -13.69
N LEU A 133 -1.82 -9.44 -14.04
CA LEU A 133 -2.72 -8.88 -15.04
C LEU A 133 -2.00 -8.40 -16.30
N ALA A 134 -0.71 -8.74 -16.48
CA ALA A 134 0.06 -8.29 -17.64
C ALA A 134 -0.54 -8.79 -18.97
N SER A 135 -1.16 -9.98 -18.99
CA SER A 135 -1.85 -10.53 -20.17
C SER A 135 -3.12 -9.79 -20.57
N GLN A 136 -3.62 -8.88 -19.71
CA GLN A 136 -4.84 -8.11 -19.96
C GLN A 136 -4.57 -6.80 -20.71
N VAL A 137 -3.30 -6.49 -21.01
CA VAL A 137 -2.88 -5.29 -21.73
C VAL A 137 -1.88 -5.65 -22.83
N ASP A 138 -1.76 -4.79 -23.84
CA ASP A 138 -0.76 -4.96 -24.88
C ASP A 138 0.66 -4.88 -24.31
N GLU A 139 1.59 -5.66 -24.87
CA GLU A 139 2.98 -5.75 -24.42
C GLU A 139 3.68 -4.38 -24.36
N ALA A 140 3.52 -3.55 -25.38
CA ALA A 140 4.08 -2.20 -25.42
C ALA A 140 3.56 -1.31 -24.28
N LEU A 141 2.29 -1.48 -23.87
CA LEU A 141 1.72 -0.77 -22.74
C LEU A 141 2.27 -1.33 -21.41
N SER A 142 2.35 -2.65 -21.27
CA SER A 142 2.94 -3.33 -20.11
C SER A 142 4.38 -2.84 -19.83
N LEU A 143 5.23 -2.78 -20.86
CA LEU A 143 6.61 -2.27 -20.75
C LEU A 143 6.64 -0.80 -20.30
N LYS A 144 5.79 0.04 -20.88
CA LYS A 144 5.69 1.45 -20.50
C LYS A 144 5.25 1.61 -19.05
N LEU A 145 4.29 0.81 -18.59
CA LEU A 145 3.81 0.84 -17.20
C LEU A 145 4.85 0.30 -16.23
N THR A 146 5.68 -0.66 -16.64
CA THR A 146 6.85 -1.11 -15.88
C THR A 146 7.87 0.02 -15.71
N GLY A 147 8.17 0.77 -16.76
CA GLY A 147 9.00 1.98 -16.66
C GLY A 147 8.40 3.04 -15.72
N LEU A 148 7.08 3.25 -15.77
CA LEU A 148 6.39 4.14 -14.85
C LEU A 148 6.44 3.63 -13.40
N HIS A 149 6.32 2.32 -13.17
CA HIS A 149 6.49 1.70 -11.85
C HIS A 149 7.85 2.03 -11.23
N HIS A 150 8.92 1.96 -12.02
CA HIS A 150 10.27 2.33 -11.59
C HIS A 150 10.43 3.83 -11.31
N GLN A 151 9.67 4.70 -11.99
CA GLN A 151 9.69 6.14 -11.72
C GLN A 151 8.88 6.51 -10.47
N LEU A 152 7.72 5.88 -10.28
CA LEU A 152 6.82 6.14 -9.16
C LEU A 152 7.47 5.81 -7.81
N VAL A 153 8.38 4.83 -7.74
CA VAL A 153 9.08 4.50 -6.49
C VAL A 153 9.94 5.66 -5.97
N ASN A 154 10.52 6.47 -6.87
CA ASN A 154 11.29 7.65 -6.47
C ASN A 154 10.39 8.72 -5.85
N VAL A 155 9.21 8.92 -6.41
CA VAL A 155 8.18 9.81 -5.84
C VAL A 155 7.72 9.27 -4.48
N LEU A 156 7.54 7.95 -4.36
CA LEU A 156 7.19 7.29 -3.11
C LEU A 156 8.26 7.49 -2.03
N TYR A 157 9.56 7.34 -2.36
CA TYR A 157 10.66 7.62 -1.43
C TYR A 157 10.65 9.06 -0.94
N LEU A 158 10.45 10.02 -1.84
CA LEU A 158 10.34 11.43 -1.47
C LEU A 158 9.17 11.66 -0.49
N LEU A 159 7.99 11.11 -0.79
CA LEU A 159 6.81 11.27 0.06
C LEU A 159 6.97 10.57 1.42
N LEU A 160 7.57 9.38 1.47
CA LEU A 160 7.88 8.67 2.71
C LEU A 160 8.89 9.47 3.56
N GLY A 161 9.95 10.00 2.94
CA GLY A 161 10.93 10.84 3.61
C GLY A 161 10.28 12.10 4.19
N LEU A 162 9.50 12.84 3.40
CA LEU A 162 8.76 14.02 3.86
C LEU A 162 7.79 13.67 5.00
N HIS A 163 7.11 12.52 4.91
CA HIS A 163 6.20 12.05 5.94
C HIS A 163 6.91 11.80 7.28
N ILE A 164 8.04 11.09 7.26
CA ILE A 164 8.84 10.80 8.46
C ILE A 164 9.42 12.08 9.05
N VAL A 165 9.95 12.98 8.22
CA VAL A 165 10.45 14.29 8.67
C VAL A 165 9.34 15.10 9.33
N ALA A 166 8.13 15.12 8.77
CA ALA A 166 6.98 15.81 9.36
C ALA A 166 6.60 15.23 10.72
N ILE A 167 6.67 13.90 10.90
CA ILE A 167 6.46 13.24 12.19
C ILE A 167 7.55 13.68 13.18
N ALA A 168 8.82 13.64 12.78
CA ALA A 168 9.95 14.04 13.63
C ALA A 168 9.80 15.50 14.09
N VAL A 169 9.45 16.43 13.19
CA VAL A 169 9.18 17.83 13.55
C VAL A 169 8.05 17.95 14.57
N HIS A 170 6.95 17.21 14.41
CA HIS A 170 5.84 17.29 15.37
C HIS A 170 6.19 16.71 16.74
N VAL A 171 6.93 15.60 16.77
CA VAL A 171 7.33 14.93 18.01
C VAL A 171 8.42 15.72 18.74
N LEU A 172 9.45 16.18 18.03
CA LEU A 172 10.64 16.79 18.63
C LEU A 172 10.48 18.30 18.85
N ILE A 173 9.95 19.03 17.85
CA ILE A 173 9.86 20.50 17.89
C ILE A 173 8.53 20.92 18.50
N LYS A 174 7.40 20.39 17.98
CA LYS A 174 6.06 20.76 18.48
C LYS A 174 5.65 20.01 19.75
N LYS A 175 6.43 19.02 20.20
CA LYS A 175 6.17 18.19 21.38
C LYS A 175 4.75 17.57 21.37
N ASP A 176 4.20 17.28 20.19
CA ASP A 176 2.93 16.58 20.03
C ASP A 176 3.22 15.12 19.66
N PRO A 177 3.03 14.15 20.58
CA PRO A 177 3.36 12.77 20.33
C PRO A 177 2.35 12.16 19.34
N LEU A 178 2.69 12.14 18.04
CA LEU A 178 1.83 11.59 16.99
C LEU A 178 1.84 10.05 16.94
N VAL A 179 2.97 9.44 17.30
CA VAL A 179 3.16 7.98 17.24
C VAL A 179 2.36 7.27 18.33
N LYS A 180 2.31 7.83 19.55
CA LYS A 180 1.62 7.21 20.69
C LYS A 180 0.11 6.98 20.44
N PRO A 181 -0.66 7.95 19.90
CA PRO A 181 -2.01 7.69 19.44
C PRO A 181 -2.08 6.59 18.38
N MET A 182 -1.10 6.50 17.48
CA MET A 182 -1.14 5.49 16.41
C MET A 182 -0.87 4.07 16.90
N VAL A 183 -0.20 3.92 18.04
CA VAL A 183 -0.03 2.63 18.72
C VAL A 183 -1.20 2.35 19.66
N THR A 184 -1.59 3.31 20.50
CA THR A 184 -2.57 3.11 21.58
C THR A 184 -4.02 3.39 21.19
N GLY A 185 -4.24 4.19 20.15
CA GLY A 185 -5.55 4.67 19.69
C GLY A 185 -6.05 5.92 20.43
N TRP A 186 -5.36 6.36 21.47
CA TRP A 186 -5.87 7.39 22.38
C TRP A 186 -5.12 8.71 22.25
N LYS A 187 -5.86 9.84 22.30
CA LYS A 187 -5.30 11.20 22.39
C LYS A 187 -6.06 12.00 23.43
N GLU A 188 -5.34 12.87 24.13
CA GLU A 188 -5.94 13.86 25.02
C GLU A 188 -6.31 15.11 24.23
N VAL A 189 -7.53 15.59 24.44
CA VAL A 189 -8.10 16.77 23.78
C VAL A 189 -8.81 17.65 24.81
N PRO A 190 -9.07 18.94 24.50
CA PRO A 190 -9.91 19.77 25.36
C PRO A 190 -11.29 19.11 25.61
N ALA A 191 -11.83 19.28 26.81
CA ALA A 191 -13.13 18.71 27.20
C ALA A 191 -14.30 19.21 26.34
N THR A 192 -14.13 20.34 25.66
CA THR A 192 -15.11 20.90 24.71
C THR A 192 -15.12 20.18 23.35
N ALA A 193 -14.15 19.30 23.07
CA ALA A 193 -14.09 18.58 21.81
C ALA A 193 -15.23 17.53 21.71
N PRO A 194 -15.92 17.42 20.57
CA PRO A 194 -16.96 16.42 20.39
C PRO A 194 -16.39 15.00 20.42
N LEU A 195 -17.15 14.06 20.99
CA LEU A 195 -16.77 12.65 21.04
C LEU A 195 -16.82 12.03 19.63
N PRO A 196 -15.80 11.23 19.24
CA PRO A 196 -15.80 10.58 17.94
C PRO A 196 -16.85 9.47 17.85
N ARG A 197 -17.52 9.40 16.70
CA ARG A 197 -18.42 8.29 16.34
C ARG A 197 -17.59 7.06 15.97
N ARG A 198 -17.95 5.91 16.53
CA ARG A 198 -17.37 4.60 16.17
C ARG A 198 -18.00 4.07 14.88
N ALA A 199 -17.24 3.30 14.11
CA ALA A 199 -17.78 2.57 12.98
C ALA A 199 -18.64 1.38 13.45
N GLY A 200 -19.70 1.07 12.71
CA GLY A 200 -20.49 -0.14 12.93
C GLY A 200 -19.83 -1.39 12.32
N PRO A 201 -20.21 -2.60 12.75
CA PRO A 201 -19.62 -3.85 12.26
C PRO A 201 -19.89 -4.09 10.77
N VAL A 202 -21.03 -3.63 10.25
CA VAL A 202 -21.38 -3.75 8.81
C VAL A 202 -20.35 -3.04 7.93
N ALA A 203 -19.91 -1.83 8.31
CA ALA A 203 -18.90 -1.10 7.56
C ALA A 203 -17.56 -1.85 7.49
N PHE A 204 -17.22 -2.59 8.55
CA PHE A 204 -16.00 -3.40 8.61
C PHE A 204 -16.11 -4.62 7.70
N VAL A 205 -17.23 -5.34 7.77
CA VAL A 205 -17.48 -6.52 6.92
C VAL A 205 -17.47 -6.13 5.45
N VAL A 206 -18.11 -5.01 5.08
CA VAL A 206 -18.10 -4.50 3.69
C VAL A 206 -16.69 -4.13 3.25
N ALA A 207 -15.92 -3.41 4.09
CA ALA A 207 -14.54 -3.06 3.75
C ALA A 207 -13.64 -4.28 3.57
N LEU A 208 -13.81 -5.30 4.42
CA LEU A 208 -13.07 -6.55 4.34
C LEU A 208 -13.46 -7.35 3.10
N ALA A 209 -14.75 -7.49 2.80
CA ALA A 209 -15.23 -8.19 1.61
C ALA A 209 -14.70 -7.53 0.33
N VAL A 210 -14.74 -6.19 0.24
CA VAL A 210 -14.19 -5.46 -0.90
C VAL A 210 -12.68 -5.64 -1.01
N ALA A 211 -11.95 -5.63 0.11
CA ALA A 211 -10.52 -5.88 0.11
C ALA A 211 -10.17 -7.27 -0.42
N LEU A 212 -10.88 -8.31 0.04
CA LEU A 212 -10.68 -9.68 -0.41
C LEU A 212 -11.04 -9.85 -1.90
N ALA A 213 -12.15 -9.24 -2.34
CA ALA A 213 -12.53 -9.25 -3.76
C ALA A 213 -11.50 -8.54 -4.63
N ALA A 214 -10.93 -7.42 -4.17
CA ALA A 214 -9.89 -6.69 -4.88
C ALA A 214 -8.59 -7.52 -5.00
N VAL A 215 -8.18 -8.22 -3.93
CA VAL A 215 -7.03 -9.13 -3.96
C VAL A 215 -7.28 -10.28 -4.94
N TYR A 216 -8.46 -10.91 -4.89
CA TYR A 216 -8.81 -11.98 -5.82
C TYR A 216 -8.78 -11.50 -7.28
N GLY A 217 -9.40 -10.36 -7.58
CA GLY A 217 -9.37 -9.77 -8.91
C GLY A 217 -7.95 -9.43 -9.37
N ALA A 218 -7.14 -8.83 -8.50
CA ALA A 218 -5.76 -8.46 -8.79
C ALA A 218 -4.81 -9.66 -8.92
N SER A 219 -5.13 -10.79 -8.29
CA SER A 219 -4.31 -12.01 -8.36
C SER A 219 -4.35 -12.71 -9.72
N GLY A 220 -5.29 -12.34 -10.60
CA GLY A 220 -5.45 -12.98 -11.91
C GLY A 220 -5.93 -14.44 -11.86
N GLN A 221 -6.23 -15.02 -10.69
CA GLN A 221 -6.66 -16.43 -10.57
C GLN A 221 -7.93 -16.78 -11.34
N TRP A 222 -8.74 -15.78 -11.69
CA TRP A 222 -9.94 -15.94 -12.51
C TRP A 222 -9.65 -16.00 -14.01
N ILE A 223 -8.45 -15.60 -14.44
CA ILE A 223 -7.97 -15.73 -15.81
C ILE A 223 -7.61 -17.20 -15.97
N ALA A 224 -8.38 -17.94 -16.77
CA ALA A 224 -8.13 -19.36 -17.00
C ALA A 224 -6.67 -19.56 -17.42
N SER A 225 -5.95 -20.44 -16.73
CA SER A 225 -4.67 -20.93 -17.21
C SER A 225 -4.91 -21.52 -18.59
N ALA A 226 -4.19 -21.03 -19.61
CA ALA A 226 -4.13 -21.79 -20.85
C ALA A 226 -3.77 -23.23 -20.47
N PRO A 227 -4.49 -24.26 -20.98
CA PRO A 227 -4.11 -25.63 -20.70
C PRO A 227 -2.63 -25.76 -21.05
N GLU A 228 -1.82 -26.27 -20.12
CA GLU A 228 -0.44 -26.66 -20.40
C GLU A 228 -0.48 -27.37 -21.75
N GLN A 229 0.23 -26.83 -22.74
CA GLN A 229 0.46 -27.57 -23.96
C GLN A 229 1.12 -28.86 -23.48
N ASN A 230 0.35 -29.96 -23.48
CA ASN A 230 0.84 -31.29 -23.15
C ASN A 230 2.22 -31.42 -23.80
N PRO A 231 3.26 -31.87 -23.08
CA PRO A 231 4.55 -32.09 -23.72
C PRO A 231 4.27 -32.93 -24.95
N VAL A 232 4.56 -32.35 -26.11
CA VAL A 232 4.37 -32.97 -27.42
C VAL A 232 4.90 -34.39 -27.27
N SER A 233 3.99 -35.36 -27.29
CA SER A 233 4.34 -36.77 -27.29
C SER A 233 5.40 -36.93 -28.36
N GLU A 234 6.63 -37.25 -27.93
CA GLU A 234 7.74 -37.55 -28.82
C GLU A 234 7.21 -38.50 -29.90
N PRO A 235 7.45 -38.24 -31.20
CA PRO A 235 7.12 -39.22 -32.20
C PRO A 235 7.91 -40.47 -31.84
N THR A 236 7.19 -41.56 -31.58
CA THR A 236 7.77 -42.88 -31.34
C THR A 236 8.71 -43.18 -32.50
N ALA A 237 10.02 -43.06 -32.25
CA ALA A 237 11.04 -43.38 -33.22
C ALA A 237 10.97 -44.89 -33.46
N GLU A 238 10.37 -45.24 -34.58
CA GLU A 238 10.37 -46.56 -35.17
C GLU A 238 11.82 -47.01 -35.34
N ALA A 239 12.22 -48.05 -34.61
CA ALA A 239 13.58 -48.57 -34.62
C ALA A 239 13.90 -49.24 -35.96
N PRO A 240 14.98 -48.86 -36.66
CA PRO A 240 15.59 -49.74 -37.64
C PRO A 240 16.54 -50.70 -36.92
N GLN A 241 16.29 -51.99 -37.10
CA GLN A 241 17.25 -53.04 -36.77
C GLN A 241 18.54 -52.86 -37.58
N GLY A 242 19.70 -52.99 -36.91
CA GLY A 242 20.94 -53.40 -37.57
C GLY A 242 22.16 -52.52 -37.31
N GLY A 243 23.25 -53.14 -36.83
CA GLY A 243 24.61 -52.65 -37.08
C GLY A 243 25.44 -52.34 -35.83
N SER A 244 26.15 -53.35 -35.33
CA SER A 244 27.31 -53.19 -34.45
C SER A 244 28.41 -52.39 -35.17
N ALA A 245 28.73 -51.18 -34.69
CA ALA A 245 30.00 -50.53 -34.98
C ALA A 245 30.41 -49.62 -33.80
N SER A 246 31.50 -50.01 -33.14
CA SER A 246 32.24 -49.28 -32.12
C SER A 246 32.71 -47.90 -32.61
N GLN A 247 32.35 -46.82 -31.91
CA GLN A 247 32.98 -45.51 -32.08
C GLN A 247 34.04 -45.27 -31.00
N PRO A 248 35.23 -44.72 -31.34
CA PRO A 248 36.24 -44.33 -30.37
C PRO A 248 35.91 -42.95 -29.75
N GLN A 249 36.05 -42.87 -28.42
CA GLN A 249 35.98 -41.62 -27.66
C GLN A 249 37.11 -40.66 -28.06
N ALA A 250 36.76 -39.42 -28.40
CA ALA A 250 37.70 -38.29 -28.50
C ALA A 250 37.71 -37.50 -27.17
N PRO A 251 38.86 -36.97 -26.73
CA PRO A 251 39.00 -36.34 -25.43
C PRO A 251 38.37 -34.94 -25.38
N ALA A 252 37.87 -34.62 -24.18
CA ALA A 252 37.30 -33.33 -23.83
C ALA A 252 38.36 -32.23 -23.75
N TRP A 253 38.19 -31.21 -24.58
CA TRP A 253 38.49 -29.81 -24.29
C TRP A 253 37.34 -28.98 -24.83
#